data_AF-A0A515DA95-F1
#
_entry.id   AF-A0A515DA95-F1
#
_cell.length_a   1.000
_cell.length_b   1.000
_cell.length_c   1.000
_cell.angle_alpha   90.00
_cell.angle_beta   90.00
_cell.angle_gamma   90.00
#
_symmetry.space_group_name_H-M   'P 1'
#
loop_
_entity.id
_entity.type
_entity.pdbx_description
1 polymer ?
#
loop_
_entity_poly.entity_id
_entity_poly.type
_entity_poly.pdbx_seq_one_letter_code
_entity_poly.pdbx_strand_id
1 'polypeptide(L)'
;MSSKASPSASNHEAVAGNLAPMNLMADLGRQQLALATESACALFRGSEAMRKIQQQAAHQACAHHEAAAQRLRGTCEPADLLAIQSDLLRSNFQEAAEYWQALMANALKTQSEMMGCANRIFNTKAENGFKPALEAWQAAMAGSLNGAANWPAMQQ
;
A
#
# COMPACT_ATOMS: atom_id res chain seq x y z
N MET A 1 -13.25 -19.11 73.71
CA MET A 1 -14.07 -18.22 72.87
C MET A 1 -13.13 -17.36 72.03
N SER A 2 -13.52 -17.15 70.78
CA SER A 2 -13.00 -16.21 69.76
C SER A 2 -11.66 -16.52 69.09
N SER A 3 -11.80 -17.18 67.94
CA SER A 3 -10.84 -17.30 66.85
C SER A 3 -10.68 -15.98 66.08
N LYS A 4 -9.44 -15.78 65.66
CA LYS A 4 -8.87 -14.81 64.73
C LYS A 4 -9.31 -15.09 63.29
N ALA A 5 -9.68 -14.05 62.52
CA ALA A 5 -9.41 -13.93 61.07
C ALA A 5 -10.02 -12.63 60.47
N SER A 6 -9.17 -11.65 60.17
CA SER A 6 -9.23 -10.92 58.89
C SER A 6 -8.24 -11.65 57.96
N PRO A 7 -8.48 -11.80 56.64
CA PRO A 7 -8.72 -10.67 55.72
C PRO A 7 -9.70 -11.00 54.56
N SER A 8 -10.21 -9.98 53.86
CA SER A 8 -10.58 -10.17 52.45
C SER A 8 -10.43 -8.88 51.67
N ALA A 9 -9.25 -8.72 51.08
CA ALA A 9 -9.02 -7.84 49.95
C ALA A 9 -9.45 -8.59 48.68
N SER A 10 -10.75 -8.58 48.34
CA SER A 10 -11.29 -9.31 47.18
C SER A 10 -11.99 -8.42 46.15
N ASN A 11 -11.89 -7.09 46.27
CA ASN A 11 -12.64 -6.17 45.41
C ASN A 11 -11.83 -5.62 44.21
N HIS A 12 -10.53 -5.91 44.11
CA HIS A 12 -9.67 -5.34 43.06
C HIS A 12 -9.51 -6.24 41.80
N GLU A 13 -9.77 -7.55 41.90
CA GLU A 13 -9.66 -8.47 40.76
C GLU A 13 -10.91 -8.51 39.86
N ALA A 14 -12.10 -8.26 40.43
CA ALA A 14 -13.36 -8.33 39.68
C ALA A 14 -13.51 -7.22 38.63
N VAL A 15 -12.92 -6.03 38.85
CA VAL A 15 -12.93 -4.92 37.90
C VAL A 15 -11.93 -5.15 36.75
N ALA A 16 -10.80 -5.80 37.04
CA ALA A 16 -9.79 -6.14 36.03
C ALA A 16 -10.33 -7.14 35.00
N GLY A 17 -11.15 -8.11 35.43
CA GLY A 17 -11.80 -9.08 34.54
C GLY A 17 -12.86 -8.48 33.62
N ASN A 18 -13.55 -7.41 34.04
CA ASN A 18 -14.64 -6.80 33.27
C ASN A 18 -14.16 -5.77 32.23
N LEU A 19 -12.95 -5.24 32.41
CA LEU A 19 -12.32 -4.32 31.46
C LEU A 19 -11.41 -5.02 30.43
N ALA A 20 -10.98 -6.26 30.70
CA ALA A 20 -10.14 -7.02 29.78
C ALA A 20 -10.77 -7.20 28.37
N PRO A 21 -12.07 -7.51 28.22
CA PRO A 21 -12.71 -7.59 26.90
C PRO A 21 -12.75 -6.23 26.16
N MET A 22 -12.98 -5.13 26.89
CA MET A 22 -12.99 -3.77 26.34
C MET A 22 -11.59 -3.32 25.91
N ASN A 23 -10.56 -3.68 26.69
CA ASN A 23 -9.17 -3.37 26.39
C ASN A 23 -8.67 -4.14 25.16
N LEU A 24 -9.06 -5.41 25.03
CA LEU A 24 -8.78 -6.22 23.84
C LEU A 24 -9.43 -5.66 22.57
N MET A 25 -10.67 -5.18 22.65
CA MET A 25 -11.36 -4.54 21.53
C MET A 25 -10.72 -3.19 21.15
N ALA A 26 -10.36 -2.38 22.14
CA ALA A 26 -9.65 -1.12 21.92
C ALA A 26 -8.27 -1.35 21.28
N ASP A 27 -7.52 -2.36 21.74
CA ASP A 27 -6.24 -2.75 21.16
C ASP A 27 -6.39 -3.29 19.73
N LEU A 28 -7.44 -4.04 19.44
CA LEU A 28 -7.73 -4.50 18.08
C LEU A 28 -8.01 -3.32 17.15
N GLY A 29 -8.85 -2.37 17.57
CA GLY A 29 -9.14 -1.16 16.78
C GLY A 29 -7.89 -0.31 16.54
N ARG A 30 -7.04 -0.15 17.56
CA ARG A 30 -5.75 0.53 17.45
C ARG A 30 -4.81 -0.19 16.47
N GLN A 31 -4.74 -1.52 16.52
CA GLN A 31 -3.94 -2.33 15.58
C GLN A 31 -4.45 -2.23 14.14
N GLN A 32 -5.77 -2.23 13.92
CA GLN A 32 -6.36 -2.06 12.60
C GLN A 32 -6.06 -0.68 12.01
N LEU A 33 -6.16 0.38 12.83
CA LEU A 33 -5.82 1.73 12.39
C LEU A 33 -4.32 1.87 12.09
N ALA A 34 -3.46 1.24 12.90
CA ALA A 34 -2.03 1.18 12.65
C ALA A 34 -1.72 0.46 11.32
N LEU A 35 -2.38 -0.69 11.06
CA LEU A 35 -2.25 -1.40 9.78
C LEU A 35 -2.62 -0.52 8.59
N ALA A 36 -3.78 0.14 8.68
CA ALA A 36 -4.30 0.97 7.61
C ALA A 36 -3.34 2.14 7.33
N THR A 37 -2.81 2.75 8.40
CA THR A 37 -1.85 3.86 8.30
C THR A 37 -0.52 3.39 7.69
N GLU A 38 0.04 2.27 8.15
CA GLU A 38 1.27 1.70 7.58
C GLU A 38 1.09 1.30 6.11
N SER A 39 -0.05 0.70 5.76
CA SER A 39 -0.38 0.33 4.37
C SER A 39 -0.54 1.57 3.48
N ALA A 40 -1.18 2.62 3.97
CA ALA A 40 -1.28 3.89 3.25
C ALA A 40 0.11 4.52 3.02
N CYS A 41 0.99 4.49 4.02
CA CYS A 41 2.37 4.94 3.85
C CYS A 41 3.12 4.14 2.78
N ALA A 42 3.00 2.80 2.77
CA ALA A 42 3.61 1.96 1.74
C ALA A 42 3.08 2.31 0.34
N LEU A 43 1.76 2.50 0.21
CA LEU A 43 1.12 2.90 -1.04
C LEU A 43 1.61 4.27 -1.53
N PHE A 44 1.73 5.26 -0.63
CA PHE A 44 2.21 6.59 -1.00
C PHE A 44 3.67 6.56 -1.44
N ARG A 45 4.54 5.80 -0.77
CA ARG A 45 5.94 5.61 -1.18
C ARG A 45 6.03 4.91 -2.54
N GLY A 46 5.23 3.86 -2.75
CA GLY A 46 5.14 3.16 -4.04
C GLY A 46 4.68 4.10 -5.16
N SER A 47 3.70 4.96 -4.88
CA SER A 47 3.20 5.97 -5.82
C SER A 47 4.24 7.04 -6.14
N GLU A 48 5.00 7.50 -5.15
CA GLU A 48 6.11 8.44 -5.34
C GLU A 48 7.21 7.82 -6.23
N ALA A 49 7.62 6.58 -5.93
CA ALA A 49 8.60 5.86 -6.73
C ALA A 49 8.14 5.65 -8.17
N MET A 50 6.85 5.34 -8.39
CA MET A 50 6.27 5.24 -9.72
C MET A 50 6.37 6.56 -10.50
N ARG A 51 6.07 7.70 -9.86
CA ARG A 51 6.21 9.02 -10.49
C ARG A 51 7.68 9.32 -10.86
N LYS A 52 8.63 8.93 -10.01
CA LYS A 52 10.06 9.08 -10.31
C LYS A 52 10.48 8.25 -11.53
N ILE A 53 10.00 7.01 -11.64
CA ILE A 53 10.24 6.14 -12.81
C ILE A 53 9.70 6.79 -14.08
N GLN A 54 8.46 7.29 -14.05
CA GLN A 54 7.85 8.00 -15.19
C GLN A 54 8.62 9.27 -15.56
N GLN A 55 9.01 10.07 -14.56
CA GLN A 55 9.78 11.28 -14.77
C GLN A 55 11.14 10.97 -15.40
N GLN A 56 11.84 9.94 -14.93
CA GLN A 56 13.13 9.53 -15.48
C GLN A 56 13.00 9.09 -16.93
N ALA A 57 12.02 8.23 -17.25
CA ALA A 57 11.78 7.77 -18.62
C ALA A 57 11.49 8.95 -19.57
N ALA A 58 10.68 9.93 -19.12
CA ALA A 58 10.41 11.13 -19.90
C ALA A 58 11.68 11.96 -20.16
N HIS A 59 12.55 12.14 -19.15
CA HIS A 59 13.81 12.87 -19.32
C HIS A 59 14.76 12.18 -20.29
N GLN A 60 14.89 10.85 -20.21
CA GLN A 60 15.74 10.06 -21.10
C GLN A 60 15.26 10.17 -22.55
N ALA A 61 13.97 9.95 -22.79
CA ALA A 61 13.36 10.09 -24.11
C ALA A 61 13.57 11.51 -24.68
N CYS A 62 13.34 12.56 -23.88
CA CYS A 62 13.59 13.93 -24.30
C CYS A 62 15.06 14.15 -24.70
N ALA A 63 16.01 13.66 -23.91
CA ALA A 63 17.44 13.82 -24.21
C ALA A 63 17.84 13.13 -25.52
N HIS A 64 17.37 11.90 -25.77
CA HIS A 64 17.65 11.21 -27.02
C HIS A 64 17.03 11.88 -28.24
N HIS A 65 15.78 12.34 -28.11
CA HIS A 65 15.12 13.08 -29.19
C HIS A 65 15.75 14.45 -29.44
N GLU A 66 16.21 15.14 -28.40
CA GLU A 66 16.92 16.41 -28.55
C GLU A 66 18.27 16.21 -29.24
N ALA A 67 19.05 15.19 -28.85
CA ALA A 67 20.29 14.85 -29.52
C ALA A 67 20.08 14.49 -30.99
N ALA A 68 19.03 13.71 -31.31
CA ALA A 68 18.67 13.40 -32.69
C ALA A 68 18.25 14.66 -33.47
N ALA A 69 17.45 15.55 -32.86
CA ALA A 69 17.06 16.81 -33.48
C ALA A 69 18.26 17.72 -33.76
N GLN A 70 19.25 17.76 -32.87
CA GLN A 70 20.50 18.49 -33.08
C GLN A 70 21.29 17.91 -34.27
N ARG A 71 21.40 16.57 -34.37
CA ARG A 71 22.04 15.91 -35.52
C ARG A 71 21.34 16.26 -36.84
N LEU A 72 20.00 16.20 -36.86
CA LEU A 72 19.18 16.51 -38.04
C LEU A 72 19.26 17.96 -38.51
N ARG A 73 19.62 18.92 -37.64
CA ARG A 73 19.82 20.32 -38.02
C ARG A 73 21.19 20.57 -38.66
N GLY A 74 22.12 19.62 -38.55
CA GLY A 74 23.42 19.67 -39.21
C GLY A 74 23.34 19.25 -40.67
N THR A 75 24.50 19.24 -41.34
CA THR A 75 24.61 18.61 -42.67
C THR A 75 24.49 17.10 -42.50
N CYS A 76 23.52 16.47 -43.18
CA CYS A 76 23.27 15.03 -43.12
C CYS A 76 23.13 14.45 -44.53
N GLU A 77 23.84 13.34 -44.78
CA GLU A 77 23.62 12.51 -45.95
C GLU A 77 22.42 11.56 -45.72
N PRO A 78 21.82 10.99 -46.77
CA PRO A 78 20.72 10.04 -46.62
C PRO A 78 21.03 8.84 -45.72
N ALA A 79 22.29 8.38 -45.70
CA ALA A 79 22.75 7.31 -44.81
C ALA A 79 22.71 7.73 -43.33
N ASP A 80 22.99 9.00 -43.02
CA ASP A 80 22.94 9.52 -41.65
C ASP A 80 21.51 9.56 -41.11
N LEU A 81 20.52 9.83 -41.97
CA LEU A 81 19.11 9.80 -41.59
C LEU A 81 18.67 8.40 -41.14
N LEU A 82 19.08 7.36 -41.88
CA LEU A 82 18.79 5.97 -41.51
C LEU A 82 19.48 5.57 -40.21
N ALA A 83 20.72 6.04 -40.00
CA ALA A 83 21.43 5.83 -38.75
C ALA A 83 20.72 6.50 -37.56
N ILE A 84 20.31 7.76 -37.71
CA ILE A 84 19.56 8.50 -36.68
C ILE A 84 18.24 7.79 -36.34
N GLN A 85 17.50 7.35 -37.36
CA GLN A 85 16.24 6.63 -37.15
C GLN A 85 16.45 5.29 -36.44
N SER A 86 17.46 4.53 -36.84
CA SER A 86 17.79 3.24 -36.22
C SER A 86 18.23 3.41 -34.76
N ASP A 87 19.03 4.44 -34.48
CA ASP A 87 19.44 4.79 -33.12
C ASP A 87 18.24 5.14 -32.23
N LEU A 88 17.31 5.95 -32.74
CA LEU A 88 16.09 6.30 -32.01
C LEU A 88 15.21 5.08 -31.75
N LEU A 89 14.99 4.22 -32.76
CA LEU A 89 14.22 2.99 -32.60
C LEU A 89 14.82 2.09 -31.52
N ARG A 90 16.12 1.82 -31.61
CA ARG A 90 16.84 1.01 -30.61
C ARG A 90 16.69 1.60 -29.21
N SER A 91 16.90 2.91 -29.07
CA SER A 91 16.81 3.59 -27.78
C SER A 91 15.39 3.52 -27.22
N ASN A 92 14.36 3.78 -28.03
CA ASN A 92 12.97 3.69 -27.60
C ASN A 92 12.58 2.29 -27.14
N PHE A 93 13.02 1.23 -27.83
CA PHE A 93 12.75 -0.13 -27.40
C PHE A 93 13.45 -0.48 -26.08
N GLN A 94 14.71 -0.08 -25.94
CA GLN A 94 15.48 -0.33 -24.74
C GLN A 94 14.87 0.40 -23.53
N GLU A 95 14.61 1.70 -23.67
CA GLU A 95 14.02 2.52 -22.61
C GLU A 95 12.61 2.06 -22.23
N ALA A 96 11.80 1.65 -23.20
CA ALA A 96 10.48 1.10 -22.92
C ALA A 96 10.59 -0.20 -22.09
N ALA A 97 11.53 -1.09 -22.44
CA ALA A 97 11.75 -2.32 -21.69
C ALA A 97 12.21 -2.03 -20.24
N GLU A 98 13.17 -1.12 -20.08
CA GLU A 98 13.68 -0.69 -18.76
C GLU A 98 12.57 -0.03 -17.92
N TYR A 99 11.77 0.83 -18.53
CA TYR A 99 10.63 1.48 -17.90
C TYR A 99 9.58 0.46 -17.40
N TRP A 100 9.20 -0.49 -18.24
CA TRP A 100 8.25 -1.54 -17.86
C TRP A 100 8.79 -2.43 -16.74
N GLN A 101 10.06 -2.80 -16.82
CA GLN A 101 10.71 -3.58 -15.77
C GLN A 101 10.73 -2.82 -14.44
N ALA A 102 11.05 -1.53 -14.46
CA ALA A 102 11.07 -0.68 -13.26
C ALA A 102 9.67 -0.53 -12.65
N LEU A 103 8.63 -0.34 -13.48
CA LEU A 103 7.24 -0.29 -13.01
C LEU A 103 6.82 -1.58 -12.33
N MET A 104 7.08 -2.73 -12.95
CA MET A 104 6.73 -4.04 -12.38
C MET A 104 7.48 -4.28 -11.06
N ALA A 105 8.78 -3.98 -11.01
CA ALA A 105 9.57 -4.11 -9.79
C ALA A 105 9.03 -3.22 -8.66
N ASN A 106 8.67 -1.97 -8.96
CA ASN A 106 8.06 -1.06 -7.98
C ASN A 106 6.69 -1.55 -7.49
N ALA A 107 5.86 -2.07 -8.39
CA ALA A 107 4.56 -2.62 -8.04
C ALA A 107 4.68 -3.83 -7.10
N LEU A 108 5.57 -4.78 -7.42
CA LEU A 108 5.84 -5.96 -6.59
C LEU A 108 6.40 -5.56 -5.22
N LYS A 109 7.34 -4.61 -5.19
CA LYS A 109 7.88 -4.06 -3.94
C LYS A 109 6.78 -3.44 -3.07
N THR A 110 5.92 -2.60 -3.66
CA THR A 110 4.82 -1.95 -2.94
C THR A 110 3.85 -2.98 -2.37
N GLN A 111 3.48 -4.00 -3.16
CA GLN A 111 2.62 -5.10 -2.73
C GLN A 111 3.25 -5.89 -1.56
N SER A 112 4.55 -6.20 -1.66
CA SER A 112 5.29 -6.88 -0.60
C SER A 112 5.35 -6.07 0.70
N GLU A 113 5.59 -4.76 0.61
CA GLU A 113 5.56 -3.87 1.78
C GLU A 113 4.19 -3.83 2.45
N MET A 114 3.11 -3.74 1.66
CA MET A 114 1.73 -3.78 2.17
C MET A 114 1.42 -5.13 2.84
N MET A 115 1.79 -6.26 2.23
CA MET A 115 1.65 -7.58 2.84
C MET A 115 2.49 -7.73 4.10
N GLY A 116 3.70 -7.15 4.14
CA GLY A 116 4.55 -7.13 5.33
C GLY A 116 3.90 -6.41 6.51
N CYS A 117 3.15 -5.33 6.26
CA CYS A 117 2.36 -4.66 7.29
C CYS A 117 1.29 -5.59 7.87
N ALA A 118 0.59 -6.34 7.01
CA ALA A 118 -0.38 -7.34 7.46
C ALA A 118 0.29 -8.45 8.27
N ASN A 119 1.38 -9.03 7.76
CA ASN A 119 2.06 -10.17 8.38
C ASN A 119 2.66 -9.85 9.76
N ARG A 120 3.07 -8.59 10.01
CA ARG A 120 3.47 -8.14 11.35
C ARG A 120 2.35 -8.33 12.36
N ILE A 121 1.10 -8.00 12.00
CA ILE A 121 -0.06 -8.19 12.88
C ILE A 121 -0.33 -9.66 13.14
N PHE A 122 -0.27 -10.51 12.12
CA PHE A 122 -0.43 -11.96 12.26
C PHE A 122 0.63 -12.56 13.19
N ASN A 123 1.90 -12.14 13.06
CA ASN A 123 2.99 -12.66 13.86
C ASN A 123 2.96 -12.16 15.31
N THR A 124 2.41 -10.96 15.58
CA THR A 124 2.06 -10.54 16.95
C THR A 124 0.85 -11.27 17.55
N LYS A 125 0.10 -12.05 16.75
CA LYS A 125 -1.12 -12.75 17.17
C LYS A 125 -1.09 -14.25 16.84
N ALA A 126 0.02 -14.90 17.18
CA ALA A 126 0.04 -16.37 17.33
C ALA A 126 -0.85 -16.88 18.47
N GLU A 127 -1.54 -16.01 19.23
CA GLU A 127 -2.63 -16.38 20.12
C GLU A 127 -3.92 -15.57 19.78
N ASN A 128 -4.85 -16.23 19.07
CA ASN A 128 -6.31 -16.04 19.10
C ASN A 128 -7.01 -14.81 18.46
N GLY A 129 -6.34 -13.85 17.81
CA GLY A 129 -7.01 -12.58 17.45
C GLY A 129 -7.30 -12.27 15.97
N PHE A 130 -6.86 -13.10 15.01
CA PHE A 130 -6.90 -12.72 13.58
C PHE A 130 -8.24 -12.99 12.88
N LYS A 131 -8.84 -14.16 13.13
CA LYS A 131 -10.08 -14.58 12.46
C LYS A 131 -11.25 -13.60 12.65
N PRO A 132 -11.52 -13.09 13.86
CA PRO A 132 -12.61 -12.13 14.08
C PRO A 132 -12.35 -10.77 13.40
N ALA A 133 -11.08 -10.38 13.28
CA ALA A 133 -10.71 -9.10 12.67
C ALA A 133 -10.88 -9.11 11.14
N LEU A 134 -10.57 -10.25 10.50
CA LEU A 134 -10.79 -10.45 9.07
C LEU A 134 -12.29 -10.50 8.73
N GLU A 135 -13.08 -11.17 9.56
CA GLU A 135 -14.55 -11.23 9.42
C GLU A 135 -15.18 -9.84 9.57
N ALA A 136 -14.73 -9.03 10.53
CA ALA A 136 -15.20 -7.66 10.72
C ALA A 136 -14.87 -6.74 9.52
N TRP A 137 -13.68 -6.90 8.93
CA TRP A 137 -13.28 -6.13 7.75
C TRP A 137 -14.08 -6.53 6.49
N GLN A 138 -14.29 -7.83 6.27
CA GLN A 138 -15.14 -8.32 5.18
C GLN A 138 -16.59 -7.83 5.33
N ALA A 139 -17.14 -7.83 6.55
CA ALA A 139 -18.48 -7.31 6.82
C ALA A 139 -18.59 -5.80 6.53
N ALA A 140 -17.56 -5.00 6.90
CA ALA A 140 -17.54 -3.56 6.62
C ALA A 140 -17.47 -3.27 5.11
N MET A 141 -16.70 -4.05 4.36
CA MET A 141 -16.61 -3.93 2.90
C MET A 141 -17.91 -4.35 2.19
N ALA A 142 -18.56 -5.41 2.66
CA ALA A 142 -19.85 -5.86 2.12
C ALA A 142 -21.00 -4.88 2.47
N GLY A 143 -20.97 -4.29 3.67
CA GLY A 143 -21.92 -3.25 4.08
C GLY A 143 -21.81 -1.96 3.26
N SER A 144 -20.59 -1.57 2.88
CA SER A 144 -20.35 -0.41 2.00
C SER A 144 -20.92 -0.60 0.59
N LEU A 145 -20.99 -1.83 0.09
CA LEU A 145 -21.55 -2.12 -1.25
C LEU A 145 -23.09 -2.20 -1.22
N ASN A 146 -23.68 -2.68 -0.12
CA ASN A 146 -25.14 -2.71 0.05
C ASN A 146 -25.74 -1.35 0.44
N GLY A 147 -24.97 -0.47 1.09
CA GLY A 147 -25.41 0.89 1.43
C GLY A 147 -25.60 1.81 0.21
N ALA A 148 -24.90 1.54 -0.89
CA ALA A 148 -25.05 2.28 -2.14
C ALA A 148 -26.31 1.90 -2.95
N ALA A 149 -26.91 0.73 -2.66
CA ALA A 149 -28.10 0.24 -3.35
C ALA A 149 -29.43 0.69 -2.68
N ASN A 150 -29.38 1.35 -1.51
CA ASN A 150 -30.57 1.68 -0.73
C ASN A 150 -30.62 3.16 -0.28
N TRP A 151 -30.34 4.09 -1.20
CA TRP A 151 -30.72 5.50 -1.05
C TRP A 151 -32.14 5.70 -1.65
N PRO A 152 -33.06 6.40 -0.95
CA PRO A 152 -34.50 6.15 -1.09
C PRO A 152 -35.10 6.82 -2.33
N ALA A 153 -36.06 6.12 -2.94
CA ALA A 153 -37.12 6.70 -3.75
C ALA A 153 -37.99 7.62 -2.87
N MET A 154 -37.52 8.84 -2.65
CA MET A 154 -38.32 9.96 -2.17
C MET A 154 -38.05 11.16 -3.07
N GLN A 155 -38.93 11.33 -4.05
CA GLN A 155 -39.60 12.62 -4.27
C GLN A 155 -40.87 12.35 -5.08
N GLN A 156 -41.98 12.87 -4.54
CA GLN A 156 -43.30 12.97 -5.16
C GLN A 156 -43.25 13.81 -6.43
#